data_AF-A0A191WDQ4-F1
#
_entry.id   AF-A0A191WDQ4-F1
#
_cell.length_a   1.000
_cell.length_b   1.000
_cell.length_c   1.000
_cell.angle_alpha   90.00
_cell.angle_beta   90.00
_cell.angle_gamma   90.00
#
_symmetry.space_group_name_H-M   'P 1'
#
loop_
_entity.id
_entity.type
_entity.pdbx_description
1 polymer ?
#
loop_
_entity_poly.entity_id
_entity_poly.type
_entity_poly.pdbx_seq_one_letter_code
_entity_poly.pdbx_strand_id
1 'polypeptide(L)'
;MHGLVVVAASLSIWWPAFTLGAWGELFFDQVLMVWVAATAAFFVVAFQPRPFPHRTRRLIALSVPTLWLVLSFVPDAGDDLVIGLVDLLAFVVAIAGVPFTLWVMAGIFWPDFRHGLSRGTVAIGVAAIAAITVASFVLGANQRYFLTCEDFAVSGNSNPPGCVHAPVDGQAD
;
A
#
# COMPACT_ATOMS: atom_id res chain seq x y z
N MET A 1 9.27 -19.45 8.63
CA MET A 1 9.19 -18.01 8.96
C MET A 1 9.07 -17.08 7.74
N HIS A 2 9.41 -17.51 6.52
CA HIS A 2 9.15 -16.75 5.28
C HIS A 2 7.66 -16.46 5.00
N GLY A 3 6.77 -17.35 5.47
CA GLY A 3 5.33 -17.13 5.41
C GLY A 3 4.88 -15.86 6.12
N LEU A 4 5.54 -15.42 7.20
CA LEU A 4 5.13 -14.21 7.93
C LEU A 4 5.31 -12.94 7.09
N VAL A 5 6.40 -12.85 6.31
CA VAL A 5 6.61 -11.71 5.41
C VAL A 5 5.62 -11.74 4.26
N VAL A 6 5.36 -12.91 3.68
CA VAL A 6 4.34 -13.05 2.62
C VAL A 6 2.97 -12.66 3.14
N VAL A 7 2.59 -13.12 4.34
CA VAL A 7 1.33 -12.79 5.00
C VAL A 7 1.26 -11.29 5.31
N ALA A 8 2.29 -10.69 5.90
CA ALA A 8 2.32 -9.25 6.20
C ALA A 8 2.24 -8.39 4.93
N ALA A 9 2.98 -8.76 3.88
CA ALA A 9 2.91 -8.10 2.58
C ALA A 9 1.50 -8.19 1.97
N SER A 10 0.90 -9.38 2.02
CA SER A 10 -0.45 -9.62 1.52
C SER A 10 -1.51 -8.84 2.31
N LEU A 11 -1.42 -8.84 3.65
CA LEU A 11 -2.29 -8.08 4.55
C LEU A 11 -2.16 -6.56 4.42
N SER A 12 -1.06 -6.08 3.85
CA SER A 12 -0.89 -4.64 3.63
C SER A 12 -1.36 -4.21 2.25
N ILE A 13 -1.26 -5.07 1.23
CA ILE A 13 -1.58 -4.71 -0.16
C ILE A 13 -3.03 -4.99 -0.55
N TRP A 14 -3.72 -5.91 0.14
CA TRP A 14 -5.08 -6.31 -0.24
C TRP A 14 -6.07 -5.13 -0.21
N TRP A 15 -6.01 -4.25 0.80
CA TRP A 15 -6.95 -3.13 0.92
C TRP A 15 -6.75 -2.08 -0.16
N PRO A 16 -5.53 -1.53 -0.39
CA PRO A 16 -5.29 -0.65 -1.54
C PRO A 16 -5.70 -1.26 -2.88
N ALA A 17 -5.46 -2.55 -3.09
CA ALA A 17 -5.86 -3.23 -4.33
C ALA A 17 -7.38 -3.32 -4.45
N PHE A 18 -8.07 -3.64 -3.35
CA PHE A 18 -9.53 -3.68 -3.28
C PHE A 18 -10.15 -2.30 -3.53
N THR A 19 -9.65 -1.25 -2.88
CA THR A 19 -10.19 0.10 -3.06
C THR A 19 -9.97 0.62 -4.47
N LEU A 20 -8.81 0.32 -5.07
CA LEU A 20 -8.56 0.64 -6.46
C LEU A 20 -9.55 -0.07 -7.40
N GLY A 21 -9.93 -1.31 -7.09
CA GLY A 21 -10.96 -2.04 -7.85
C GLY A 21 -12.36 -1.45 -7.67
N ALA A 22 -12.73 -1.07 -6.45
CA ALA A 22 -14.09 -0.63 -6.10
C ALA A 22 -14.38 0.84 -6.41
N TRP A 23 -13.41 1.74 -6.19
CA TRP A 23 -13.55 3.19 -6.42
C TRP A 23 -12.74 3.71 -7.61
N GLY A 24 -11.77 2.95 -8.12
CA GLY A 24 -10.84 3.43 -9.15
C GLY A 24 -9.75 4.35 -8.62
N GLU A 25 -9.67 4.53 -7.30
CA GLU A 25 -8.77 5.49 -6.65
C GLU A 25 -8.07 4.86 -5.43
N LEU A 26 -6.90 5.44 -5.09
CA LEU A 26 -6.19 5.14 -3.85
C LEU A 26 -6.53 6.22 -2.83
N PHE A 27 -6.91 5.78 -1.63
CA PHE A 27 -7.34 6.68 -0.58
C PHE A 27 -6.15 7.31 0.16
N PHE A 28 -6.38 8.47 0.78
CA PHE A 28 -5.34 9.23 1.45
C PHE A 28 -4.69 8.45 2.60
N ASP A 29 -5.44 7.61 3.30
CA ASP A 29 -4.96 6.77 4.40
C ASP A 29 -3.88 5.79 3.92
N GLN A 30 -4.02 5.25 2.70
CA GLN A 30 -3.06 4.34 2.09
C GLN A 30 -1.75 5.05 1.75
N VAL A 31 -1.85 6.25 1.18
CA VAL A 31 -0.69 7.10 0.87
C VAL A 31 0.03 7.51 2.16
N LEU A 32 -0.72 7.94 3.18
CA LEU A 32 -0.16 8.32 4.47
C LEU A 32 0.42 7.13 5.23
N MET A 33 -0.14 5.93 5.09
CA MET A 33 0.41 4.71 5.68
C MET A 33 1.82 4.41 5.14
N VAL A 34 2.04 4.60 3.82
CA VAL A 34 3.38 4.49 3.23
C VAL A 34 4.32 5.53 3.84
N TRP A 35 3.86 6.78 3.99
CA TRP A 35 4.66 7.83 4.62
C TRP A 35 5.03 7.49 6.06
N VAL A 36 4.08 7.04 6.89
CA VAL A 36 4.31 6.63 8.28
C VAL A 36 5.37 5.54 8.35
N ALA A 37 5.20 4.49 7.53
CA ALA A 37 6.07 3.33 7.58
C ALA A 37 7.49 3.67 7.05
N ALA A 38 7.60 4.47 5.99
CA ALA A 38 8.88 4.92 5.45
C ALA A 38 9.63 5.82 6.45
N THR A 39 8.91 6.71 7.14
CA THR A 39 9.44 7.57 8.19
C THR A 39 9.96 6.76 9.37
N ALA A 40 9.19 5.78 9.85
CA ALA A 40 9.64 4.87 10.90
C ALA A 40 10.91 4.11 10.49
N ALA A 41 10.95 3.55 9.29
CA ALA A 41 12.12 2.88 8.75
C ALA A 41 13.33 3.83 8.59
N PHE A 42 13.11 5.10 8.22
CA PHE A 42 14.14 6.12 8.16
C PHE A 42 14.80 6.29 9.53
N PHE A 43 14.01 6.50 10.59
CA PHE A 43 14.52 6.63 11.96
C PHE A 43 15.33 5.42 12.38
N VAL A 44 14.85 4.21 12.10
CA VAL A 44 15.60 2.98 12.40
C VAL A 44 16.96 2.98 11.70
N VAL A 45 17.01 3.23 10.39
CA VAL A 45 18.27 3.21 9.62
C VAL A 45 19.20 4.37 10.03
N ALA A 46 18.65 5.51 10.43
CA ALA A 46 19.39 6.70 10.85
C ALA A 46 19.99 6.59 12.25
N PHE A 47 19.31 5.92 13.19
CA PHE A 47 19.71 5.90 14.60
C PHE A 47 20.20 4.54 15.11
N GLN A 48 19.88 3.41 14.46
CA GLN A 48 20.47 2.14 14.88
C GLN A 48 21.96 2.10 14.53
N PRO A 49 22.84 1.72 15.47
CA PRO A 49 24.29 1.62 15.26
C PRO A 49 24.70 0.44 14.37
N ARG A 50 23.74 -0.28 13.77
CA ARG A 50 24.02 -1.45 12.93
C ARG A 50 24.56 -1.04 11.55
N PRO A 51 25.54 -1.77 11.00
CA PRO A 51 26.03 -1.52 9.65
C PRO A 51 24.96 -1.93 8.63
N PHE A 52 24.29 -0.95 8.03
CA PHE A 52 23.41 -1.16 6.89
C PHE A 52 24.20 -0.93 5.58
N PRO A 53 24.28 -1.92 4.68
CA PRO A 53 24.91 -1.70 3.38
C PRO A 53 24.14 -0.63 2.59
N HIS A 54 24.90 0.30 2.00
CA HIS A 54 24.37 1.48 1.29
C HIS A 54 23.43 2.36 2.12
N ARG A 55 23.74 2.55 3.41
CA ARG A 55 22.95 3.36 4.36
C ARG A 55 22.43 4.68 3.78
N THR A 56 23.31 5.48 3.18
CA THR A 56 22.94 6.78 2.59
C THR A 56 21.88 6.65 1.50
N ARG A 57 22.00 5.67 0.59
CA ARG A 57 21.01 5.44 -0.47
C ARG A 57 19.64 5.05 0.11
N ARG A 58 19.63 4.25 1.18
CA ARG A 58 18.38 3.88 1.87
C ARG A 58 17.72 5.08 2.54
N LEU A 59 18.51 5.92 3.22
CA LEU A 59 17.99 7.14 3.85
C LEU A 59 17.38 8.09 2.83
N ILE A 60 18.05 8.27 1.68
CA ILE A 60 17.51 9.06 0.56
C ILE A 60 16.18 8.46 0.09
N ALA A 61 16.13 7.16 -0.21
CA ALA A 61 14.90 6.50 -0.67
C ALA A 61 13.76 6.59 0.36
N LEU A 62 14.05 6.41 1.65
CA LEU A 62 13.07 6.49 2.74
C LEU A 62 12.61 7.91 3.03
N SER A 63 13.39 8.93 2.63
CA SER A 63 12.97 10.33 2.74
C SER A 63 12.00 10.77 1.64
N VAL A 64 11.86 9.99 0.56
CA VAL A 64 11.01 10.35 -0.59
C VAL A 64 9.55 10.63 -0.18
N PRO A 65 8.87 9.79 0.61
CA PRO A 65 7.48 10.08 1.02
C PRO A 65 7.36 11.33 1.90
N THR A 66 8.38 11.62 2.73
CA THR A 66 8.39 12.85 3.54
C THR A 66 8.62 14.08 2.66
N LEU A 67 9.52 13.97 1.67
CA LEU A 67 9.76 15.05 0.72
C LEU A 67 8.50 15.34 -0.10
N TRP A 68 7.82 14.29 -0.61
CA TRP A 68 6.54 14.43 -1.30
C TRP A 68 5.50 15.14 -0.43
N LEU A 69 5.35 14.71 0.83
CA LEU A 69 4.39 15.32 1.76
C LEU A 69 4.73 16.78 2.08
N VAL A 70 6.01 17.14 2.17
CA VAL A 70 6.42 18.54 2.36
C VAL A 70 6.12 19.37 1.11
N LEU A 71 6.38 18.80 -0.08
CA LEU A 71 6.12 19.47 -1.35
C LEU A 71 4.63 19.69 -1.60
N SER A 72 3.73 18.83 -1.11
CA SER A 72 2.28 19.00 -1.26
C SER A 72 1.71 20.19 -0.47
N PHE A 73 2.48 20.79 0.46
CA PHE A 73 2.11 22.04 1.13
C PHE A 73 2.59 23.29 0.38
N VAL A 74 3.41 23.15 -0.66
CA VAL A 74 3.87 24.29 -1.45
C VAL A 74 2.71 24.72 -2.35
N PRO A 75 2.24 25.98 -2.28
CA PRO A 75 1.12 26.44 -3.08
C PRO A 75 1.43 26.37 -4.57
N ASP A 76 0.45 25.95 -5.36
CA ASP A 76 0.59 25.74 -6.80
C ASP A 76 1.06 27.01 -7.51
N ALA A 77 2.23 26.93 -8.13
CA ALA A 77 2.76 28.01 -8.98
C ALA A 77 2.15 27.99 -10.41
N GLY A 78 1.14 27.14 -10.67
CA GLY A 78 0.39 27.08 -11.93
C GLY A 78 1.07 26.33 -13.08
N ASP A 79 2.03 25.44 -12.79
CA ASP A 79 2.78 24.70 -13.81
C ASP A 79 2.29 23.25 -13.92
N ASP A 80 1.47 22.95 -14.93
CA ASP A 80 0.78 21.65 -15.15
C ASP A 80 1.74 20.44 -15.12
N LEU A 81 3.00 20.65 -15.50
CA LEU A 81 4.04 19.61 -15.55
C LEU A 81 4.49 19.18 -14.14
N VAL A 82 4.49 20.11 -13.19
CA VAL A 82 4.82 19.84 -11.78
C VAL A 82 3.71 19.02 -11.13
N ILE A 83 2.45 19.35 -11.41
CA ILE A 83 1.27 18.64 -10.91
C ILE A 83 1.30 17.17 -11.38
N GLY A 84 1.50 16.94 -12.68
CA GLY A 84 1.57 15.58 -13.22
C GLY A 84 2.73 14.74 -12.64
N LEU A 85 3.86 15.37 -12.31
CA LEU A 85 4.99 14.70 -11.67
C LEU A 85 4.71 14.34 -10.20
N VAL A 86 4.01 15.20 -9.47
CA VAL A 86 3.59 14.96 -8.09
C VAL A 86 2.58 13.81 -8.04
N ASP A 87 1.64 13.75 -8.98
CA ASP A 87 0.66 12.66 -9.09
C ASP A 87 1.33 11.33 -9.46
N LEU A 88 2.24 11.34 -10.44
CA LEU A 88 3.00 10.14 -10.80
C LEU A 88 3.84 9.65 -9.61
N LEU A 89 4.47 10.57 -8.88
CA LEU A 89 5.23 10.23 -7.68
C LEU A 89 4.32 9.67 -6.59
N ALA A 90 3.14 10.25 -6.37
CA ALA A 90 2.15 9.73 -5.42
C ALA A 90 1.72 8.31 -5.78
N PHE A 91 1.45 8.06 -7.07
CA PHE A 91 1.08 6.74 -7.58
C PHE A 91 2.22 5.71 -7.39
N VAL A 92 3.46 6.08 -7.71
CA VAL A 92 4.64 5.22 -7.49
C VAL A 92 4.86 4.97 -6.00
N VAL A 93 4.73 5.98 -5.15
CA VAL A 93 4.85 5.85 -3.69
C VAL A 93 3.76 4.93 -3.16
N ALA A 94 2.52 5.05 -3.62
CA ALA A 94 1.43 4.20 -3.15
C ALA A 94 1.61 2.73 -3.57
N ILE A 95 2.00 2.47 -4.82
CA ILE A 95 2.15 1.09 -5.32
C ILE A 95 3.47 0.45 -4.87
N ALA A 96 4.59 1.16 -5.00
CA ALA A 96 5.92 0.61 -4.73
C ALA A 96 6.36 0.85 -3.28
N GLY A 97 5.88 1.92 -2.64
CA GLY A 97 6.24 2.26 -1.27
C GLY A 97 5.65 1.29 -0.25
N VAL A 98 4.45 0.74 -0.44
CA VAL A 98 3.92 -0.32 0.43
C VAL A 98 4.83 -1.56 0.46
N PRO A 99 5.13 -2.23 -0.68
CA PRO A 99 5.99 -3.41 -0.66
C PRO A 99 7.44 -3.08 -0.29
N PHE A 100 7.97 -1.90 -0.70
CA PHE A 100 9.31 -1.48 -0.31
C PHE A 100 9.43 -1.28 1.20
N THR A 101 8.46 -0.59 1.79
CA THR A 101 8.50 -0.30 3.22
C THR A 101 8.35 -1.57 4.05
N LEU A 102 7.47 -2.49 3.64
CA LEU A 102 7.35 -3.80 4.27
C LEU A 102 8.62 -4.64 4.11
N TRP A 103 9.30 -4.55 2.97
CA TRP A 103 10.59 -5.21 2.76
C TRP A 103 11.69 -4.62 3.65
N VAL A 104 11.69 -3.29 3.82
CA VAL A 104 12.62 -2.61 4.73
C VAL A 104 12.32 -2.96 6.17
N MET A 105 11.05 -2.92 6.61
CA MET A 105 10.64 -3.33 7.95
C MET A 105 10.98 -4.80 8.22
N ALA A 106 10.67 -5.73 7.30
CA ALA A 106 11.05 -7.13 7.41
C ALA A 106 12.57 -7.30 7.59
N GLY A 107 13.37 -6.54 6.83
CA GLY A 107 14.83 -6.55 6.96
C GLY A 107 15.37 -5.86 8.22
N ILE A 108 14.61 -4.97 8.85
CA ILE A 108 14.92 -4.31 10.12
C ILE A 108 14.64 -5.26 11.29
N PHE A 109 13.45 -5.87 11.29
CA PHE A 109 13.03 -6.78 12.36
C PHE A 109 13.76 -8.13 12.29
N TRP A 110 14.15 -8.58 11.09
CA TRP A 110 14.93 -9.81 10.90
C TRP A 110 16.08 -9.64 9.89
N PRO A 111 17.32 -9.39 10.34
CA PRO A 111 18.47 -9.20 9.45
C PRO A 111 18.86 -10.46 8.66
N ASP A 112 18.56 -11.66 9.18
CA ASP A 112 18.87 -12.95 8.54
C ASP A 112 17.98 -13.26 7.32
N PHE A 113 16.92 -12.49 7.07
CA PHE A 113 16.05 -12.67 5.91
C PHE A 113 16.74 -12.44 4.56
N ARG A 114 17.90 -11.75 4.56
CA ARG A 114 18.58 -11.29 3.34
C ARG A 114 19.60 -12.28 2.78
N HIS A 115 19.94 -13.33 3.51
CA HIS A 115 20.93 -14.32 3.11
C HIS A 115 20.29 -15.72 3.06
N GLY A 116 20.33 -16.39 1.90
CA GLY A 116 20.02 -17.82 1.79
C GLY A 116 18.69 -18.23 1.16
N LEU A 117 17.91 -17.31 0.58
CA LEU A 117 16.67 -17.70 -0.11
C LEU A 117 16.96 -18.23 -1.52
N SER A 118 16.45 -19.43 -1.81
CA SER A 118 16.43 -19.94 -3.19
C SER A 118 15.55 -19.03 -4.06
N ARG A 119 15.95 -18.84 -5.33
CA ARG A 119 15.14 -18.07 -6.30
C ARG A 119 13.70 -18.58 -6.40
N GLY A 120 13.50 -19.89 -6.28
CA GLY A 120 12.17 -20.52 -6.31
C GLY A 120 11.29 -20.11 -5.14
N THR A 121 11.82 -20.06 -3.91
CA THR A 121 11.05 -19.64 -2.72
C THR A 121 10.61 -18.17 -2.82
N VAL A 122 11.50 -17.30 -3.32
CA VAL A 122 11.16 -15.89 -3.57
C VAL A 122 10.07 -15.78 -4.64
N ALA A 123 10.22 -16.53 -5.74
CA ALA A 123 9.23 -16.54 -6.82
C ALA A 123 7.84 -16.96 -6.33
N ILE A 124 7.75 -18.00 -5.49
CA ILE A 124 6.48 -18.45 -4.89
C ILE A 124 5.87 -17.37 -4.00
N GLY A 125 6.67 -16.73 -3.14
CA GLY A 125 6.18 -15.65 -2.27
C GLY A 125 5.67 -14.44 -3.06
N VAL A 126 6.42 -14.03 -4.09
CA VAL A 126 6.02 -12.94 -4.99
C VAL A 126 4.76 -13.30 -5.76
N ALA A 127 4.67 -14.54 -6.28
CA ALA A 127 3.48 -15.02 -6.98
C ALA A 127 2.26 -15.04 -6.07
N ALA A 128 2.40 -15.43 -4.80
CA ALA A 128 1.31 -15.41 -3.82
C ALA A 128 0.83 -13.98 -3.54
N ILE A 129 1.75 -13.03 -3.31
CA ILE A 129 1.40 -11.62 -3.10
C ILE A 129 0.69 -11.07 -4.34
N ALA A 130 1.24 -11.32 -5.54
CA ALA A 130 0.64 -10.88 -6.80
C ALA A 130 -0.76 -11.46 -7.02
N ALA A 131 -0.95 -12.75 -6.72
CA ALA A 131 -2.25 -13.41 -6.82
C ALA A 131 -3.28 -12.78 -5.86
N ILE A 132 -2.89 -12.48 -4.62
CA ILE A 132 -3.76 -11.81 -3.65
C ILE A 132 -4.09 -10.39 -4.10
N THR A 133 -3.11 -9.61 -4.57
CA THR A 133 -3.35 -8.26 -5.11
C THR A 133 -4.37 -8.30 -6.25
N VAL A 134 -4.19 -9.20 -7.23
CA VAL A 134 -5.12 -9.35 -8.36
C VAL A 134 -6.50 -9.78 -7.88
N ALA A 135 -6.58 -10.76 -6.97
CA ALA A 135 -7.84 -11.23 -6.43
C ALA A 135 -8.58 -10.12 -5.67
N SER A 136 -7.89 -9.34 -4.83
CA SER A 136 -8.46 -8.21 -4.11
C SER A 136 -8.97 -7.12 -5.04
N PHE A 137 -8.22 -6.80 -6.10
CA PHE A 137 -8.68 -5.86 -7.13
C PHE A 137 -9.95 -6.37 -7.83
N VAL A 138 -9.97 -7.63 -8.26
CA VAL A 138 -11.15 -8.24 -8.90
C VAL A 138 -12.34 -8.25 -7.95
N LEU A 139 -12.13 -8.55 -6.66
CA LEU A 139 -13.17 -8.47 -5.65
C LEU A 139 -13.71 -7.04 -5.51
N GLY A 140 -12.84 -6.02 -5.46
CA GLY A 140 -13.25 -4.62 -5.43
C GLY A 140 -14.10 -4.24 -6.65
N ALA A 141 -13.65 -4.58 -7.85
CA ALA A 141 -14.37 -4.31 -9.10
C ALA A 141 -15.74 -5.03 -9.19
N ASN A 142 -15.92 -6.08 -8.40
CA ASN A 142 -17.14 -6.91 -8.35
C ASN A 142 -17.86 -6.79 -7.00
N GLN A 143 -17.60 -5.73 -6.23
CA GLN A 143 -18.12 -5.55 -4.86
C GLN A 143 -19.64 -5.73 -4.75
N ARG A 144 -20.39 -5.30 -5.77
CA ARG A 144 -21.85 -5.38 -5.84
C ARG A 144 -22.46 -6.78 -5.68
N TYR A 145 -21.67 -7.84 -5.86
CA TYR A 145 -22.15 -9.22 -5.78
C TYR A 145 -22.05 -9.83 -4.37
N PHE A 146 -21.32 -9.20 -3.46
CA PHE A 146 -21.09 -9.74 -2.11
C PHE A 146 -21.05 -8.69 -1.00
N LEU A 147 -21.04 -7.40 -1.32
CA LEU A 147 -21.16 -6.29 -0.38
C LEU A 147 -22.32 -5.38 -0.78
N THR A 148 -22.93 -4.80 0.25
CA THR A 148 -24.01 -3.83 0.12
C THR A 148 -23.49 -2.42 0.41
N CYS A 149 -24.25 -1.41 -0.03
CA CYS A 149 -23.93 -0.02 0.32
C CYS A 149 -23.91 0.19 1.85
N GLU A 150 -24.75 -0.53 2.58
CA GLU A 150 -24.83 -0.49 4.04
C GLU A 150 -23.54 -1.02 4.70
N ASP A 151 -22.91 -2.06 4.14
CA ASP A 151 -21.63 -2.60 4.64
C ASP A 151 -20.51 -1.55 4.55
N PHE A 152 -20.48 -0.78 3.45
CA PHE A 152 -19.54 0.33 3.29
C PHE A 152 -19.86 1.47 4.25
N ALA A 153 -21.12 1.85 4.40
CA ALA A 153 -21.52 2.92 5.32
C ALA A 153 -21.21 2.57 6.79
N VAL A 154 -21.47 1.33 7.22
CA VAL A 154 -21.18 0.86 8.59
C VAL A 154 -19.68 0.87 8.87
N SER A 155 -18.86 0.53 7.88
CA SER A 155 -17.40 0.63 8.01
C SER A 155 -16.87 2.08 7.93
N GLY A 156 -17.75 3.07 7.77
CA GLY A 156 -17.41 4.48 7.67
C GLY A 156 -16.83 4.88 6.31
N ASN A 157 -16.95 4.02 5.30
CA ASN A 157 -16.53 4.31 3.93
C ASN A 157 -17.66 4.99 3.14
N SER A 158 -17.29 5.78 2.14
CA SER A 158 -18.23 6.26 1.13
C SER A 158 -18.68 5.12 0.22
N ASN A 159 -19.92 5.15 -0.24
CA ASN A 159 -20.46 4.14 -1.15
C ASN A 159 -19.68 4.09 -2.47
N PRO A 160 -19.15 2.92 -2.89
CA PRO A 160 -18.52 2.78 -4.19
C PRO A 160 -19.52 2.92 -5.33
N PRO A 161 -19.10 3.36 -6.52
CA PRO A 161 -19.96 3.44 -7.70
C PRO A 161 -20.64 2.10 -7.99
N GLY A 162 -21.96 2.13 -8.18
CA GLY A 162 -22.74 0.93 -8.51
C GLY A 162 -22.90 -0.08 -7.37
N CYS A 163 -22.72 0.33 -6.10
CA CYS A 163 -23.13 -0.49 -4.95
C CYS A 163 -24.64 -0.77 -4.98
N VAL A 164 -25.03 -1.91 -4.42
CA VAL A 164 -26.42 -2.36 -4.33
C VAL A 164 -26.84 -2.30 -2.87
N HIS A 165 -28.03 -1.78 -2.60
CA HIS A 165 -28.58 -1.73 -1.25
C HIS A 165 -29.05 -3.11 -0.80
N ALA A 166 -28.90 -3.40 0.50
CA ALA A 166 -29.48 -4.60 1.09
C ALA A 166 -31.01 -4.63 0.84
N PRO A 167 -31.61 -5.81 0.59
CA PRO A 167 -33.06 -5.94 0.55
C PRO A 167 -33.64 -5.43 1.86
N VAL A 168 -34.66 -4.57 1.77
CA VAL A 168 -35.40 -4.14 2.95
C VAL A 168 -36.19 -5.35 3.44
N ASP A 169 -35.93 -5.81 4.66
CA ASP A 169 -36.67 -6.88 5.31
C ASP A 169 -38.18 -6.57 5.26
N GLY A 170 -38.89 -7.18 4.29
CA GLY A 170 -40.30 -6.88 4.02
C GLY A 170 -40.77 -7.00 2.56
N GLN A 171 -39.86 -7.13 1.59
CA GLN A 171 -40.22 -7.43 0.19
C GLN A 171 -39.54 -8.72 -0.28
N ALA A 172 -40.13 -9.84 0.13
CA ALA A 172 -40.04 -11.08 -0.63
C ALA A 172 -41.21 -11.06 -1.64
N ASP A 173 -40.90 -10.83 -2.90
CA ASP A 173 -41.78 -11.21 -4.01
C ASP A 173 -41.57 -12.70 -4.34
#